data_AF-A0A5N8VF59-F1
#
_entry.id   AF-A0A5N8VF59-F1
#
_cell.length_a   1.000
_cell.length_b   1.000
_cell.length_c   1.000
_cell.angle_alpha   90.00
_cell.angle_beta   90.00
_cell.angle_gamma   90.00
#
_symmetry.space_group_name_H-M   'P 1'
#
loop_
_entity.id
_entity.type
_entity.pdbx_description
1 polymer ?
#
loop_
_entity_poly.entity_id
_entity_poly.type
_entity_poly.pdbx_seq_one_letter_code
_entity_poly.pdbx_strand_id
1 'polypeptide(L)'
;MTELFTHKDRLVPYITPWSREKVTQPVPVATLHGIAYPGPAEGRDADDDVLWQCWRRHPGAGEPLWSEVHGPRQRHAMHRRLCQVCAGPADRDEQGWLWLLEDERDSGPTWPDGEMTTHPPVCRPCLPVAARLCPHLRRRGAVAVRVAEVIVDAVYGHRYHHGPFGLYAGKADVFLTSSWSIRWVVGNQLVASLSQCTVLDPVETGIKTPVSRAQIRR
;
A
#
# COMPACT_ATOMS: atom_id res chain seq x y z
N MET A 1 3.23 -20.46 -8.49
CA MET A 1 1.98 -19.67 -8.41
C MET A 1 1.59 -19.58 -6.95
N THR A 2 1.30 -18.38 -6.45
CA THR A 2 0.88 -18.18 -5.06
C THR A 2 -0.54 -18.69 -4.87
N GLU A 3 -0.80 -19.37 -3.74
CA GLU A 3 -2.12 -19.87 -3.39
C GLU A 3 -3.12 -18.70 -3.27
N LEU A 4 -4.23 -18.81 -4.00
CA LEU A 4 -5.33 -17.86 -3.91
C LEU A 4 -6.26 -18.29 -2.78
N PHE A 5 -6.48 -17.40 -1.82
CA PHE A 5 -7.40 -17.67 -0.73
C PHE A 5 -8.79 -17.13 -1.02
N THR A 6 -9.80 -17.89 -0.61
CA THR A 6 -11.20 -17.46 -0.61
C THR A 6 -11.76 -17.51 0.80
N HIS A 7 -12.64 -16.58 1.14
CA HIS A 7 -13.37 -16.56 2.40
C HIS A 7 -14.83 -16.22 2.12
N LYS A 8 -15.76 -17.12 2.50
CA LYS A 8 -17.20 -17.01 2.20
C LYS A 8 -17.43 -16.71 0.70
N ASP A 9 -16.80 -17.51 -0.16
CA ASP A 9 -16.83 -17.44 -1.63
C ASP A 9 -16.33 -16.11 -2.24
N ARG A 10 -15.61 -15.30 -1.46
CA ARG A 10 -14.97 -14.07 -1.93
C ARG A 10 -13.47 -14.26 -1.96
N LEU A 11 -12.85 -13.89 -3.07
CA LEU A 11 -11.39 -13.83 -3.18
C LEU A 11 -10.84 -12.86 -2.12
N VAL A 12 -9.85 -13.31 -1.36
CA VAL A 12 -9.11 -12.50 -0.39
C VAL A 12 -7.84 -11.99 -1.08
N PRO A 13 -7.68 -10.67 -1.29
CA PRO A 13 -6.48 -10.11 -1.89
C PRO A 13 -5.21 -10.55 -1.14
N TYR A 14 -4.14 -10.76 -1.90
CA TYR A 14 -2.84 -11.16 -1.36
C TYR A 14 -2.31 -10.21 -0.31
N ILE A 15 -2.61 -8.92 -0.36
CA ILE A 15 -2.17 -7.97 0.67
C ILE A 15 -3.11 -7.88 1.88
N THR A 16 -4.25 -8.57 1.88
CA THR A 16 -5.21 -8.55 3.00
C THR A 16 -4.72 -9.47 4.14
N PRO A 17 -4.52 -8.94 5.36
CA PRO A 17 -4.10 -9.74 6.50
C PRO A 17 -5.23 -10.65 7.00
N TRP A 18 -4.83 -11.77 7.59
CA TRP A 18 -5.72 -12.64 8.35
C TRP A 18 -5.64 -12.30 9.84
N SER A 19 -6.74 -12.44 10.55
CA SER A 19 -6.83 -12.13 11.99
C SER A 19 -5.77 -12.83 12.85
N ARG A 20 -5.34 -14.05 12.49
CA ARG A 20 -4.27 -14.77 13.19
C ARG A 20 -2.85 -14.35 12.79
N GLU A 21 -2.70 -13.47 11.81
CA GLU A 21 -1.41 -12.86 11.43
C GLU A 21 -1.10 -11.62 12.27
N LYS A 22 -2.10 -11.04 12.94
CA LYS A 22 -1.89 -9.91 13.84
C LYS A 22 -1.13 -10.33 15.09
N VAL A 23 -0.21 -9.45 15.48
CA VAL A 23 0.50 -9.53 16.75
C VAL A 23 0.38 -8.22 17.51
N THR A 24 0.45 -8.31 18.83
CA THR A 24 0.70 -7.14 19.67
C THR A 24 2.04 -6.54 19.26
N GLN A 25 2.03 -5.29 18.81
CA GLN A 25 3.25 -4.61 18.40
C GLN A 25 4.12 -4.35 19.64
N PRO A 26 5.43 -4.65 19.61
CA PRO A 26 6.31 -4.27 20.70
C PRO A 26 6.36 -2.75 20.82
N VAL A 27 6.57 -2.22 22.03
CA VAL A 27 6.72 -0.79 22.24
C VAL A 27 8.13 -0.39 21.80
N PRO A 28 8.30 0.53 20.83
CA PRO A 28 9.62 0.99 20.43
C PRO A 28 10.34 1.72 21.57
N VAL A 29 11.65 1.57 21.61
CA VAL A 29 12.55 2.31 22.51
C VAL A 29 13.45 3.25 21.70
N ALA A 30 13.85 4.36 22.30
CA ALA A 30 14.80 5.28 21.71
C ALA A 30 16.23 4.71 21.79
N THR A 31 17.02 4.97 20.76
CA THR A 31 18.42 4.60 20.62
C THR A 31 19.21 5.80 20.09
N LEU A 32 20.54 5.69 20.05
CA LEU A 32 21.39 6.72 19.43
C LEU A 32 21.10 6.94 17.93
N HIS A 33 20.51 5.95 17.25
CA HIS A 33 20.29 5.96 15.80
C HIS A 33 18.81 6.00 15.41
N GLY A 34 17.92 6.43 16.32
CA GLY A 34 16.47 6.45 16.12
C GLY A 34 15.75 5.47 17.03
N ILE A 35 14.71 4.79 16.53
CA ILE A 35 13.94 3.82 17.32
C ILE A 35 14.23 2.37 16.93
N ALA A 36 14.07 1.47 17.90
CA ALA A 36 14.18 0.01 17.75
C ALA A 36 13.16 -0.70 18.66
N TYR A 37 12.85 -1.97 18.37
CA TYR A 37 12.12 -2.81 19.33
C TYR A 37 13.08 -3.41 20.37
N PRO A 38 12.64 -3.57 21.63
CA PRO A 38 13.48 -4.19 22.66
C PRO A 38 13.73 -5.68 22.38
N GLY A 39 14.93 -6.15 22.74
CA GLY A 39 15.35 -7.54 22.52
C GLY A 39 15.94 -7.79 21.12
N PRO A 40 16.10 -9.06 20.70
CA PRO A 40 16.68 -9.42 19.40
C PRO A 40 15.69 -9.20 18.23
N ALA A 41 14.62 -8.41 18.43
CA ALA A 41 13.54 -8.27 17.48
C ALA A 41 14.03 -7.62 16.18
N GLU A 42 14.17 -8.42 15.15
CA GLU A 42 14.41 -8.00 13.77
C GLU A 42 13.18 -7.25 13.26
N GLY A 43 13.23 -5.92 13.36
CA GLY A 43 12.22 -5.04 12.78
C GLY A 43 12.81 -3.98 11.87
N ARG A 44 14.11 -3.68 12.02
CA ARG A 44 14.77 -2.66 11.20
C ARG A 44 15.31 -3.30 9.93
N ASP A 45 14.87 -2.76 8.80
CA ASP A 45 15.44 -3.10 7.51
C ASP A 45 16.84 -2.48 7.39
N ALA A 46 17.81 -3.27 6.95
CA ALA A 46 19.19 -2.81 6.79
C ALA A 46 19.34 -1.82 5.62
N ASP A 47 18.46 -1.93 4.61
CA ASP A 47 18.56 -1.14 3.38
C ASP A 47 17.91 0.25 3.53
N ASP A 48 16.74 0.31 4.18
CA ASP A 48 15.94 1.55 4.28
C ASP A 48 15.97 2.21 5.68
N ASP A 49 16.61 1.58 6.66
CA ASP A 49 16.73 2.11 8.04
C ASP A 49 15.37 2.31 8.79
N VAL A 50 14.29 1.76 8.23
CA VAL A 50 12.91 1.82 8.74
C VAL A 50 12.68 0.72 9.76
N LEU A 51 12.04 1.04 10.89
CA LEU A 51 11.50 0.03 11.80
C LEU A 51 10.11 -0.40 11.31
N TRP A 52 9.90 -1.67 10.95
CA TRP A 52 8.63 -2.16 10.42
C TRP A 52 7.74 -2.77 11.49
N GLN A 53 6.42 -2.60 11.35
CA GLN A 53 5.44 -3.35 12.15
C GLN A 53 5.66 -4.86 12.01
N CYS A 54 5.52 -5.56 13.12
CA CYS A 54 5.65 -7.01 13.19
C CYS A 54 4.36 -7.70 12.72
N TRP A 55 4.53 -8.84 12.04
CA TRP A 55 3.44 -9.68 11.56
C TRP A 55 3.82 -11.15 11.70
N ARG A 56 2.84 -12.01 12.00
CA ARG A 56 2.97 -13.45 11.79
C ARG A 56 2.67 -13.77 10.33
N ARG A 57 3.28 -14.83 9.80
CA ARG A 57 2.96 -15.34 8.46
C ARG A 57 2.13 -16.60 8.59
N HIS A 58 0.81 -16.45 8.47
CA HIS A 58 -0.12 -17.56 8.59
C HIS A 58 -1.39 -17.30 7.76
N PRO A 59 -1.25 -17.12 6.43
CA PRO A 59 -2.37 -16.78 5.57
C PRO A 59 -3.42 -17.89 5.58
N GLY A 60 -4.69 -17.51 5.42
CA GLY A 60 -5.84 -18.43 5.45
C GLY A 60 -6.39 -18.71 6.85
N ALA A 61 -5.75 -18.21 7.93
CA ALA A 61 -6.14 -18.58 9.29
C ALA A 61 -6.96 -17.51 10.02
N GLY A 62 -8.18 -17.88 10.38
CA GLY A 62 -9.17 -16.98 10.97
C GLY A 62 -9.95 -16.20 9.90
N GLU A 63 -10.34 -14.97 10.21
CA GLU A 63 -11.08 -14.09 9.28
C GLU A 63 -10.13 -13.11 8.56
N PRO A 64 -10.37 -12.78 7.27
CA PRO A 64 -9.67 -11.72 6.57
C PRO A 64 -10.07 -10.32 7.07
N LEU A 65 -9.08 -9.45 7.22
CA LEU A 65 -9.24 -8.08 7.70
C LEU A 65 -9.25 -7.09 6.52
N TRP A 66 -10.40 -6.97 5.86
CA TRP A 66 -10.57 -6.27 4.57
C TRP A 66 -10.18 -4.79 4.56
N SER A 67 -10.21 -4.12 5.71
CA SER A 67 -9.84 -2.70 5.86
C SER A 67 -8.38 -2.48 6.19
N GLU A 68 -7.58 -3.56 6.20
CA GLU A 68 -6.19 -3.53 6.63
C GLU A 68 -5.28 -4.12 5.57
N VAL A 69 -3.99 -3.80 5.69
CA VAL A 69 -2.96 -4.21 4.76
C VAL A 69 -1.86 -4.93 5.53
N HIS A 70 -1.54 -6.15 5.09
CA HIS A 70 -0.47 -6.95 5.64
C HIS A 70 0.88 -6.41 5.14
N GLY A 71 1.54 -5.60 5.97
CA GLY A 71 2.78 -4.87 5.63
C GLY A 71 3.79 -5.69 4.81
N PRO A 72 4.31 -6.82 5.30
CA PRO A 72 5.29 -7.62 4.55
C PRO A 72 4.83 -8.10 3.17
N ARG A 73 3.53 -8.42 3.00
CA ARG A 73 2.97 -8.87 1.72
C ARG A 73 2.78 -7.68 0.77
N GLN A 74 2.39 -6.52 1.29
CA GLN A 74 2.35 -5.28 0.53
C GLN A 74 3.74 -4.86 0.04
N ARG A 75 4.76 -4.90 0.93
CA ARG A 75 6.13 -4.56 0.55
C ARG A 75 6.69 -5.50 -0.51
N HIS A 76 6.43 -6.80 -0.34
CA HIS A 76 6.78 -7.80 -1.35
C HIS A 76 6.15 -7.48 -2.71
N ALA A 77 4.85 -7.16 -2.74
CA ALA A 77 4.14 -6.80 -3.97
C ALA A 77 4.67 -5.51 -4.61
N MET A 78 5.01 -4.50 -3.80
CA MET A 78 5.60 -3.25 -4.27
C MET A 78 6.95 -3.50 -4.92
N HIS A 79 7.94 -4.03 -4.19
CA HIS A 79 9.30 -4.21 -4.70
C HIS A 79 9.37 -5.13 -5.92
N ARG A 80 8.54 -6.19 -5.94
CA ARG A 80 8.53 -7.18 -7.03
C ARG A 80 7.54 -6.87 -8.15
N ARG A 81 6.83 -5.74 -8.08
CA ARG A 81 5.77 -5.35 -9.03
C ARG A 81 4.76 -6.47 -9.26
N LEU A 82 4.28 -7.06 -8.16
CA LEU A 82 3.27 -8.13 -8.18
C LEU A 82 1.87 -7.55 -8.00
N CYS A 83 0.90 -8.25 -8.56
CA CYS A 83 -0.51 -7.95 -8.35
C CYS A 83 -0.87 -8.03 -6.87
N GLN A 84 -1.41 -6.94 -6.32
CA GLN A 84 -1.88 -6.86 -4.94
C GLN A 84 -2.98 -7.87 -4.57
N VAL A 85 -3.64 -8.48 -5.56
CA VAL A 85 -4.73 -9.45 -5.36
C VAL A 85 -4.22 -10.89 -5.43
N CYS A 86 -3.51 -11.29 -6.49
CA CYS A 86 -3.11 -12.68 -6.69
C CYS A 86 -1.64 -12.99 -6.39
N ALA A 87 -0.82 -11.96 -6.11
CA ALA A 87 0.64 -12.06 -6.02
C ALA A 87 1.35 -12.58 -7.28
N GLY A 88 0.64 -12.73 -8.40
CA GLY A 88 1.24 -12.97 -9.71
C GLY A 88 1.88 -11.70 -10.27
N PRO A 89 2.58 -11.77 -11.41
CA PRO A 89 3.10 -10.58 -12.09
C PRO A 89 2.00 -9.55 -12.32
N ALA A 90 2.25 -8.28 -12.01
CA ALA A 90 1.36 -7.22 -12.44
C ALA A 90 1.38 -7.13 -13.98
N ASP A 91 0.28 -6.63 -14.54
CA ASP A 91 0.20 -6.46 -15.98
C ASP A 91 1.13 -5.32 -16.42
N ARG A 92 1.86 -5.53 -17.52
CA ARG A 92 2.82 -4.56 -18.06
C ARG A 92 2.78 -4.61 -19.59
N ASP A 93 2.74 -3.44 -20.21
CA ASP A 93 2.94 -3.25 -21.65
C ASP A 93 3.97 -2.12 -21.90
N GLU A 94 4.02 -1.60 -23.13
CA GLU A 94 4.95 -0.54 -23.54
C GLU A 94 4.73 0.77 -22.78
N GLN A 95 3.52 1.03 -22.29
CA GLN A 95 3.16 2.19 -21.49
C GLN A 95 3.44 1.97 -19.99
N GLY A 96 3.81 0.76 -19.59
CA GLY A 96 4.27 0.44 -18.24
C GLY A 96 3.34 -0.45 -17.43
N TRP A 97 3.49 -0.42 -16.11
CA TRP A 97 2.73 -1.28 -15.20
C TRP A 97 1.30 -0.79 -15.02
N LEU A 98 0.36 -1.72 -14.88
CA LEU A 98 -1.02 -1.40 -14.57
C LEU A 98 -1.22 -1.11 -13.08
N TRP A 99 -1.72 0.07 -12.79
CA TRP A 99 -2.09 0.54 -11.46
C TRP A 99 -3.57 0.90 -11.41
N LEU A 100 -4.11 0.91 -10.19
CA LEU A 100 -5.46 1.35 -9.91
C LEU A 100 -5.41 2.42 -8.83
N LEU A 101 -5.80 3.64 -9.18
CA LEU A 101 -5.70 4.84 -8.35
C LEU A 101 -7.08 5.35 -7.95
N GLU A 102 -7.12 6.11 -6.87
CA GLU A 102 -8.31 6.88 -6.49
C GLU A 102 -8.58 7.94 -7.57
N ASP A 103 -9.86 8.18 -7.89
CA ASP A 103 -10.22 9.19 -8.89
C ASP A 103 -10.01 10.60 -8.35
N GLU A 104 -8.84 11.16 -8.65
CA GLU A 104 -8.43 12.51 -8.26
C GLU A 104 -8.21 13.39 -9.50
N ARG A 105 -8.92 13.14 -10.61
CA ARG A 105 -8.86 13.97 -11.82
C ARG A 105 -9.26 15.43 -11.60
N ASP A 106 -10.03 15.70 -10.54
CA ASP A 106 -10.41 17.05 -10.13
C ASP A 106 -9.33 17.74 -9.26
N SER A 107 -8.23 17.05 -8.92
CA SER A 107 -7.19 17.57 -8.00
C SER A 107 -6.17 18.51 -8.68
N GLY A 108 -6.04 18.45 -10.01
CA GLY A 108 -5.19 19.35 -10.78
C GLY A 108 -4.79 18.78 -12.13
N PRO A 109 -4.14 19.59 -13.00
CA PRO A 109 -3.80 19.19 -14.36
C PRO A 109 -2.66 18.18 -14.46
N THR A 110 -1.89 17.99 -13.38
CA THR A 110 -0.72 17.10 -13.35
C THR A 110 -1.05 15.68 -12.94
N TRP A 111 -2.24 15.43 -12.37
CA TRP A 111 -2.64 14.07 -12.00
C TRP A 111 -2.81 13.22 -13.26
N PRO A 112 -2.31 11.96 -13.31
CA PRO A 112 -1.78 11.15 -12.21
C PRO A 112 -0.25 11.20 -12.01
N ASP A 113 0.47 12.07 -12.72
CA ASP A 113 1.91 12.23 -12.49
C ASP A 113 2.20 12.88 -11.13
N GLY A 114 3.15 12.31 -10.41
CA GLY A 114 3.52 12.71 -9.05
C GLY A 114 2.63 12.11 -7.95
N GLU A 115 1.65 11.27 -8.30
CA GLU A 115 0.81 10.59 -7.31
C GLU A 115 1.66 9.66 -6.43
N MET A 116 1.45 9.75 -5.12
CA MET A 116 2.06 8.86 -4.13
C MET A 116 1.02 7.87 -3.61
N THR A 117 1.25 6.58 -3.76
CA THR A 117 0.26 5.55 -3.41
C THR A 117 0.84 4.37 -2.65
N THR A 118 0.05 3.84 -1.71
CA THR A 118 0.37 2.61 -0.96
C THR A 118 -0.19 1.35 -1.64
N HIS A 119 -1.01 1.49 -2.68
CA HIS A 119 -1.64 0.36 -3.37
C HIS A 119 -0.67 -0.26 -4.37
N PRO A 120 -0.24 -1.53 -4.25
CA PRO A 120 0.64 -2.14 -5.26
C PRO A 120 -0.05 -2.28 -6.63
N PRO A 121 0.72 -2.56 -7.70
CA PRO A 121 0.15 -2.71 -9.04
C PRO A 121 -0.79 -3.93 -9.12
N VAL A 122 -1.46 -4.08 -10.26
CA VAL A 122 -2.52 -5.07 -10.47
C VAL A 122 -2.38 -5.76 -11.82
N CYS A 123 -2.84 -7.01 -11.93
CA CYS A 123 -2.93 -7.70 -13.22
C CYS A 123 -4.33 -7.52 -13.82
N ARG A 124 -4.46 -7.57 -15.16
CA ARG A 124 -5.73 -7.39 -15.85
C ARG A 124 -6.88 -8.26 -15.30
N PRO A 125 -6.70 -9.57 -15.02
CA PRO A 125 -7.78 -10.39 -14.47
C PRO A 125 -8.26 -9.95 -13.07
N CYS A 126 -7.37 -9.38 -12.26
CA CYS A 126 -7.69 -8.94 -10.91
C CYS A 126 -8.14 -7.49 -10.83
N LEU A 127 -8.07 -6.73 -11.93
CA LEU A 127 -8.41 -5.32 -11.98
C LEU A 127 -9.86 -5.04 -11.51
N PRO A 128 -10.90 -5.76 -11.96
CA PRO A 128 -12.27 -5.55 -11.48
C PRO A 128 -12.44 -5.93 -10.00
N VAL A 129 -11.67 -6.93 -9.54
CA VAL A 129 -11.71 -7.38 -8.14
C VAL A 129 -11.12 -6.31 -7.23
N ALA A 130 -9.96 -5.75 -7.58
CA ALA A 130 -9.32 -4.68 -6.82
C ALA A 130 -10.22 -3.44 -6.71
N ALA A 131 -10.84 -3.03 -7.82
CA ALA A 131 -11.79 -1.91 -7.84
C ALA A 131 -13.01 -2.12 -6.93
N ARG A 132 -13.50 -3.37 -6.83
CA ARG A 132 -14.70 -3.71 -6.04
C ARG A 132 -14.39 -3.97 -4.57
N LEU A 133 -13.24 -4.52 -4.22
CA LEU A 133 -12.94 -4.92 -2.85
C LEU A 133 -12.30 -3.81 -2.03
N CYS A 134 -11.57 -2.88 -2.65
CA CYS A 134 -10.94 -1.78 -1.94
C CYS A 134 -11.98 -0.74 -1.47
N PRO A 135 -12.16 -0.52 -0.15
CA PRO A 135 -13.11 0.47 0.34
C PRO A 135 -12.77 1.92 -0.06
N HIS A 136 -11.49 2.22 -0.31
CA HIS A 136 -11.05 3.55 -0.72
C HIS A 136 -11.44 3.85 -2.17
N LEU A 137 -11.06 2.94 -3.08
CA LEU A 137 -11.40 3.01 -4.50
C LEU A 137 -12.92 2.99 -4.73
N ARG A 138 -13.68 2.22 -3.93
CA ARG A 138 -15.15 2.26 -3.99
C ARG A 138 -15.77 3.60 -3.62
N ARG A 139 -15.16 4.34 -2.68
CA ARG A 139 -15.73 5.59 -2.14
C ARG A 139 -15.37 6.80 -2.99
N ARG A 140 -14.14 6.86 -3.50
CA ARG A 140 -13.64 7.99 -4.30
C ARG A 140 -13.71 7.72 -5.79
N GLY A 141 -13.67 6.45 -6.17
CA GLY A 141 -13.56 6.03 -7.54
C GLY A 141 -12.27 5.31 -7.83
N ALA A 142 -12.29 4.56 -8.92
CA ALA A 142 -11.17 3.76 -9.36
C ALA A 142 -10.84 4.14 -10.81
N VAL A 143 -9.60 4.60 -11.03
CA VAL A 143 -9.08 4.91 -12.36
C VAL A 143 -7.90 4.00 -12.63
N ALA A 144 -7.95 3.27 -13.75
CA ALA A 144 -6.84 2.44 -14.19
C ALA A 144 -5.83 3.30 -14.94
N VAL A 145 -4.54 3.11 -14.62
CA VAL A 145 -3.45 3.93 -15.12
C VAL A 145 -2.28 3.03 -15.49
N ARG A 146 -1.63 3.33 -16.62
CA ARG A 146 -0.32 2.80 -16.98
C ARG A 146 0.77 3.70 -16.42
N VAL A 147 1.76 3.12 -15.79
CA VAL A 147 2.84 3.86 -15.15
C VAL A 147 4.17 3.34 -15.67
N ALA A 148 4.90 4.16 -16.43
CA ALA A 148 6.19 3.79 -16.98
C ALA A 148 7.31 3.89 -15.93
N GLU A 149 7.24 4.90 -15.05
CA GLU A 149 8.24 5.14 -14.01
C GLU A 149 7.62 5.00 -12.61
N VAL A 150 8.17 4.07 -11.83
CA VAL A 150 7.73 3.79 -10.47
C VAL A 150 8.93 3.82 -9.54
N ILE A 151 8.93 4.75 -8.60
CA ILE A 151 9.97 4.88 -7.57
C ILE A 151 9.34 4.52 -6.23
N VAL A 152 9.94 3.56 -5.50
CA VAL A 152 9.48 3.19 -4.14
C VAL A 152 10.44 3.85 -3.16
N ASP A 153 10.15 5.09 -2.80
CA ASP A 153 11.03 5.99 -2.05
C ASP A 153 10.42 6.53 -0.76
N ALA A 154 9.29 5.95 -0.33
CA ALA A 154 8.59 6.42 0.85
C ALA A 154 7.91 5.31 1.63
N VAL A 155 7.60 5.63 2.88
CA VAL A 155 6.97 4.75 3.86
C VAL A 155 5.76 5.44 4.45
N TYR A 156 4.64 4.73 4.47
CA TYR A 156 3.48 5.11 5.25
C TYR A 156 3.56 4.46 6.63
N GLY A 157 3.53 5.28 7.68
CA GLY A 157 3.74 4.81 9.05
C GLY A 157 3.55 5.91 10.09
N HIS A 158 3.97 5.62 11.32
CA HIS A 158 3.91 6.58 12.43
C HIS A 158 5.31 7.04 12.80
N ARG A 159 5.56 8.35 12.77
CA ARG A 159 6.77 8.93 13.35
C ARG A 159 6.64 9.03 14.87
N TYR A 160 7.68 8.60 15.57
CA TYR A 160 7.78 8.67 17.02
C TYR A 160 8.53 9.94 17.45
N HIS A 161 8.08 10.49 18.57
CA HIS A 161 8.61 11.70 19.16
C HIS A 161 8.92 11.48 20.64
N HIS A 162 9.87 12.24 21.17
CA HIS A 162 10.09 12.31 22.60
C HIS A 162 9.01 13.14 23.28
N GLY A 163 8.41 12.58 24.32
CA GLY A 163 7.50 13.27 25.23
C GLY A 163 7.94 13.11 26.69
N PRO A 164 7.23 13.78 27.61
CA PRO A 164 7.56 13.75 29.05
C PRO A 164 7.46 12.37 29.69
N PHE A 165 6.71 11.45 29.09
CA PHE A 165 6.52 10.06 29.58
C PHE A 165 7.19 9.02 28.68
N GLY A 166 8.17 9.43 27.88
CA GLY A 166 8.85 8.56 26.92
C GLY A 166 8.39 8.80 25.48
N LEU A 167 8.57 7.79 24.64
CA LEU A 167 8.22 7.89 23.22
C LEU A 167 6.70 7.83 23.02
N TYR A 168 6.20 8.65 22.11
CA TYR A 168 4.81 8.58 21.64
C TYR A 168 4.74 8.63 20.12
N ALA A 169 3.74 7.96 19.55
CA ALA A 169 3.48 7.95 18.12
C ALA A 169 2.69 9.19 17.71
N GLY A 170 3.15 9.87 16.66
CA GLY A 170 2.37 10.89 15.95
C GLY A 170 1.27 10.29 15.08
N LYS A 171 0.58 11.16 14.34
CA LYS A 171 -0.36 10.73 13.29
C LYS A 171 0.38 9.95 12.21
N ALA A 172 -0.31 9.01 11.58
CA ALA A 172 0.23 8.30 10.43
C ALA A 172 0.37 9.26 9.26
N ASP A 173 1.51 9.19 8.57
CA ASP A 173 1.84 10.05 7.43
C ASP A 173 2.82 9.31 6.48
N VAL A 174 3.16 9.96 5.38
CA VAL A 174 4.14 9.50 4.38
C VAL A 174 5.50 10.14 4.66
N PHE A 175 6.55 9.32 4.73
CA PHE A 175 7.92 9.74 4.99
C PHE A 175 8.85 9.22 3.90
N LEU A 176 9.65 10.11 3.29
CA LEU A 176 10.67 9.69 2.32
C LEU A 176 11.76 8.86 3.00
N THR A 177 12.20 7.76 2.38
CA THR A 177 13.28 6.90 2.89
C THR A 177 14.62 7.60 2.92
N SER A 178 14.83 8.58 2.03
CA SER A 178 16.02 9.45 2.01
C SER A 178 16.08 10.44 3.19
N SER A 179 14.99 10.61 3.94
CA SER A 179 14.95 11.51 5.09
C SER A 179 15.58 10.87 6.32
N TRP A 180 16.44 11.59 7.04
CA TRP A 180 16.96 11.15 8.34
C TRP A 180 15.84 10.78 9.34
N SER A 181 14.67 11.39 9.19
CA SER A 181 13.52 11.16 10.07
C SER A 181 12.95 9.75 9.96
N ILE A 182 13.28 9.00 8.90
CA ILE A 182 12.82 7.62 8.68
C ILE A 182 13.23 6.68 9.82
N ARG A 183 14.37 6.96 10.44
CA ARG A 183 14.90 6.23 11.60
C ARG A 183 14.01 6.35 12.84
N TRP A 184 13.04 7.25 12.83
CA TRP A 184 12.06 7.48 13.88
C TRP A 184 10.66 7.00 13.49
N VAL A 185 10.51 6.28 12.39
CA VAL A 185 9.22 5.83 11.87
C VAL A 185 9.04 4.34 12.14
N VAL A 186 7.87 3.98 12.69
CA VAL A 186 7.34 2.62 12.59
C VAL A 186 6.50 2.52 11.32
N GLY A 187 7.07 1.90 10.29
CA GLY A 187 6.46 1.74 8.97
C GLY A 187 5.43 0.60 8.94
N ASN A 188 4.37 0.79 8.15
CA ASN A 188 3.41 -0.26 7.82
C ASN A 188 3.54 -0.70 6.36
N GLN A 189 3.49 0.28 5.44
CA GLN A 189 3.44 0.07 4.00
C GLN A 189 4.53 0.89 3.30
N LEU A 190 5.00 0.40 2.16
CA LEU A 190 5.75 1.22 1.23
C LEU A 190 4.80 2.09 0.41
N VAL A 191 5.32 3.22 -0.02
CA VAL A 191 4.65 4.17 -0.90
C VAL A 191 5.48 4.29 -2.18
N ALA A 192 4.81 4.28 -3.33
CA ALA A 192 5.45 4.56 -4.60
C ALA A 192 5.03 5.94 -5.11
N SER A 193 6.01 6.66 -5.62
CA SER A 193 5.85 7.84 -6.47
C SER A 193 5.73 7.37 -7.93
N LEU A 194 4.68 7.83 -8.61
CA LEU A 194 4.34 7.42 -9.98
C LEU A 194 4.60 8.57 -10.97
N SER A 195 5.24 8.29 -12.10
CA SER A 195 5.44 9.25 -13.19
C SER A 195 5.32 8.60 -14.56
N GLN A 196 5.16 9.45 -15.58
CA GLN A 196 4.87 9.07 -16.97
C GLN A 196 3.59 8.23 -17.04
N CYS A 197 2.54 8.75 -16.41
CA CYS A 197 1.28 8.07 -16.25
C CYS A 197 0.37 8.26 -17.47
N THR A 198 -0.25 7.18 -17.95
CA THR A 198 -1.29 7.21 -18.99
C THR A 198 -2.60 6.68 -18.43
N VAL A 199 -3.63 7.52 -18.38
CA VAL A 199 -4.99 7.12 -17.95
C VAL A 199 -5.61 6.22 -19.01
N LEU A 200 -6.16 5.08 -18.59
CA LEU A 200 -6.82 4.14 -19.49
C LEU A 200 -8.32 4.41 -19.60
N ASP A 201 -8.90 4.05 -20.74
CA ASP A 201 -10.34 4.15 -20.94
C ASP A 201 -11.08 3.12 -20.05
N PRO A 202 -12.13 3.52 -19.33
CA PRO A 202 -13.01 2.63 -18.57
C PRO A 202 -13.57 1.45 -19.37
N VAL A 203 -13.86 1.63 -20.66
CA VAL A 203 -14.35 0.60 -21.57
C VAL A 203 -13.29 -0.48 -21.79
N GLU A 204 -12.03 -0.09 -21.95
CA GLU A 204 -10.89 -1.00 -22.12
C GLU A 204 -10.58 -1.79 -20.85
N THR A 205 -10.90 -1.21 -19.68
CA THR A 205 -10.52 -1.76 -18.37
C THR A 205 -11.64 -2.56 -17.71
N GLY A 206 -12.88 -2.42 -18.20
CA GLY A 206 -14.05 -3.09 -17.63
C GLY A 206 -14.42 -2.61 -16.22
N ILE A 207 -13.82 -1.52 -15.75
CA ILE A 207 -14.15 -0.88 -14.47
C ILE A 207 -15.17 0.22 -14.72
N LYS A 208 -16.20 0.28 -13.88
CA LYS A 208 -17.14 1.41 -13.92
C LYS A 208 -16.44 2.66 -13.40
N THR A 209 -16.28 3.67 -14.24
CA THR A 209 -15.91 5.02 -13.81
C THR A 209 -16.99 5.57 -12.89
N PRO A 210 -16.64 6.18 -11.77
CA PRO A 210 -17.57 7.07 -11.10
C PRO A 210 -17.81 8.30 -11.95
N VAL A 211 -19.00 8.86 -11.80
CA VAL A 211 -19.36 10.20 -12.28
C VAL A 211 -18.48 11.21 -11.53
N SER A 212 -17.88 12.18 -12.22
CA SER A 212 -16.95 13.11 -11.57
C SER A 212 -17.66 13.89 -10.45
N ARG A 213 -16.93 14.26 -9.40
CA ARG A 213 -17.51 15.03 -8.29
C ARG A 213 -18.07 16.37 -8.77
N ALA A 214 -17.51 16.94 -9.83
CA ALA A 214 -18.03 18.13 -10.50
C ALA A 214 -19.41 17.93 -11.16
N GLN A 215 -19.71 16.71 -11.64
CA GLN A 215 -20.99 16.37 -12.26
C GLN A 215 -22.11 16.08 -11.24
N ILE A 216 -21.75 15.71 -10.01
CA ILE A 216 -22.71 15.44 -8.92
C ILE A 216 -23.19 16.73 -8.24
N ARG A 217 -22.48 17.85 -8.43
CA ARG A 217 -22.83 19.17 -7.87
C ARG A 217 -23.70 20.04 -8.80
N ARG A 218 -24.33 19.46 -9.83
CA ARG A 218 -25.30 20.14 -10.69
C ARG A 218 -26.72 19.67 -10.39
#